data_AF-A0A932TUY3-F1
#
_entry.id   AF-A0A932TUY3-F1
#
_cell.length_a   1.000
_cell.length_b   1.000
_cell.length_c   1.000
_cell.angle_alpha   90.00
_cell.angle_beta   90.00
_cell.angle_gamma   90.00
#
_symmetry.space_group_name_H-M   'P 1'
#
loop_
_entity.id
_entity.type
_entity.pdbx_description
1 polymer ?
#
loop_
_entity_poly.entity_id
_entity_poly.type
_entity_poly.pdbx_seq_one_letter_code
_entity_poly.pdbx_strand_id
1 'polypeptide(L)'
;MAHTRSRGRVVTALLGIILLHAGVAPGTDDQDPPFRWAAAHAEAGCCWALAVGIDDYESEDIHDLEFAVADVREVAGALVGTLGLPPDNVFVMTSDARAASIDRPTNVNVIKRLDFLAGSINPDDTFIFYFSGHGYQREGDRHFLGTVNADPTTVETLQMTTLPLELLREKMAKIRARQVVIIVDACRNDPEKGRGAGDNRLSDSMAKDLLVVANAAGAGLAGNAVLFACSSGERAYDWSERRHGAFSFYLLDGLSGKAAEPGGDITMASLGDHVQRNVVTWARQRGKQQTPDLHQQGAARIVLGRVAPGSGVVLSLTGEEGHLPVPGQAPQLTPPLVPPPVSVGAGQTWTNPEDGMEFVFVPAGPFTIGSDDREENEKPAHSVRLLGYRISKYEVTLGQFRQFVRSSGYQPAGAWEQSGTDDRLPVTGVTWGDAAAYCRWAGGRLPTEPEWEKAARGTDGREFVWGSAWPPPRGAGNFADSAARTSNPAVPAIGGYDDGFALTAPVGSFPGGASPYGCLDMAGNVWEWCSSTYNPYPYNADDEREDPSGIRVCVIRGGGFRNGEPRYLAAPTRGGLDRRQSSVSIGFRYVMGVE
;
A
#
# COMPACT_ATOMS: atom_id res chain seq x y z
N MET A 1 78.82 11.16 10.32
CA MET A 1 78.55 9.79 9.83
C MET A 1 77.42 9.89 8.80
N ALA A 2 77.73 9.43 7.58
CA ALA A 2 76.94 9.30 6.33
C ALA A 2 75.55 9.99 6.24
N HIS A 3 75.39 11.05 5.42
CA HIS A 3 75.19 11.08 3.94
C HIS A 3 73.73 10.78 3.51
N THR A 4 72.94 11.83 3.19
CA THR A 4 72.59 12.40 1.84
C THR A 4 71.23 11.92 1.32
N ARG A 5 70.21 12.80 1.23
CA ARG A 5 69.78 13.56 0.02
C ARG A 5 69.60 12.71 -1.24
N SER A 6 68.37 12.68 -1.80
CA SER A 6 68.00 13.37 -3.07
C SER A 6 66.62 12.89 -3.58
N ARG A 7 65.65 13.79 -3.77
CA ARG A 7 65.14 14.30 -5.07
C ARG A 7 64.60 13.25 -6.07
N GLY A 8 63.27 13.22 -6.18
CA GLY A 8 62.46 13.46 -7.39
C GLY A 8 62.69 12.66 -8.67
N ARG A 9 61.58 12.15 -9.25
CA ARG A 9 61.21 12.35 -10.67
C ARG A 9 59.82 11.82 -10.98
N VAL A 10 59.06 12.65 -11.68
CA VAL A 10 57.89 12.31 -12.52
C VAL A 10 58.38 11.57 -13.75
N VAL A 11 57.73 10.46 -14.15
CA VAL A 11 57.66 9.97 -15.55
C VAL A 11 56.31 9.26 -15.79
N THR A 12 55.74 9.57 -16.93
CA THR A 12 54.44 9.24 -17.51
C THR A 12 54.44 7.89 -18.27
N ALA A 13 53.28 7.23 -18.31
CA ALA A 13 52.73 6.28 -19.31
C ALA A 13 53.43 4.95 -19.66
N LEU A 14 52.67 3.84 -19.64
CA LEU A 14 52.15 3.16 -20.85
C LEU A 14 51.29 1.92 -20.53
N LEU A 15 50.37 1.66 -21.47
CA LEU A 15 49.39 0.57 -21.54
C LEU A 15 49.99 -0.84 -21.39
N GLY A 16 49.17 -1.76 -20.87
CA GLY A 16 49.37 -3.20 -20.94
C GLY A 16 48.04 -3.95 -20.85
N ILE A 17 47.38 -4.11 -21.99
CA ILE A 17 46.24 -5.00 -22.24
C ILE A 17 46.71 -6.45 -22.10
N ILE A 18 46.02 -7.27 -21.31
CA ILE A 18 46.04 -8.74 -21.46
C ILE A 18 44.60 -9.24 -21.52
N LEU A 19 44.22 -9.66 -22.73
CA LEU A 19 43.08 -10.50 -23.05
C LEU A 19 43.33 -11.92 -22.52
N LEU A 20 42.34 -12.52 -21.88
CA LEU A 20 42.16 -13.96 -21.85
C LEU A 20 40.74 -14.30 -22.30
N HIS A 21 40.68 -14.92 -23.47
CA HIS A 21 39.51 -15.57 -24.06
C HIS A 21 39.30 -16.94 -23.41
N ALA A 22 38.09 -17.23 -22.96
CA ALA A 22 37.45 -18.54 -22.95
C ALA A 22 35.94 -18.27 -22.88
N GLY A 23 35.18 -18.41 -23.97
CA GLY A 23 34.62 -19.70 -24.36
C GLY A 23 33.10 -19.65 -24.18
N VAL A 24 32.41 -19.14 -25.19
CA VAL A 24 30.94 -19.05 -25.28
C VAL A 24 30.36 -20.46 -25.47
N ALA A 25 29.36 -20.82 -24.65
CA ALA A 25 28.40 -21.88 -24.94
C ALA A 25 27.00 -21.25 -25.08
N PRO A 26 26.16 -21.68 -26.05
CA PRO A 26 24.89 -21.01 -26.34
C PRO A 26 23.71 -21.62 -25.59
N GLY A 27 22.81 -20.75 -25.12
CA GLY A 27 21.37 -20.99 -25.09
C GLY A 27 20.79 -21.74 -23.89
N THR A 28 20.29 -20.98 -22.91
CA THR A 28 18.91 -21.13 -22.42
C THR A 28 18.35 -19.74 -22.18
N ASP A 29 17.18 -19.51 -22.77
CA ASP A 29 16.37 -18.29 -22.77
C ASP A 29 15.84 -18.05 -21.35
N ASP A 30 16.57 -17.27 -20.54
CA ASP A 30 16.10 -16.75 -19.25
C ASP A 30 15.72 -15.28 -19.48
N GLN A 31 14.41 -15.05 -19.57
CA GLN A 31 13.80 -13.73 -19.64
C GLN A 31 14.04 -13.02 -18.29
N ASP A 32 14.91 -12.01 -18.28
CA ASP A 32 15.01 -11.05 -17.19
C ASP A 32 13.60 -10.47 -16.91
N PRO A 33 13.13 -10.43 -15.63
CA PRO A 33 11.83 -9.83 -15.32
C PRO A 33 11.85 -8.31 -15.62
N PRO A 34 10.76 -7.75 -16.19
CA PRO A 34 10.76 -6.42 -16.78
C PRO A 34 10.41 -5.33 -15.75
N PHE A 35 11.17 -5.16 -14.67
CA PHE A 35 10.84 -4.10 -13.69
C PHE A 35 12.07 -3.32 -13.22
N ARG A 36 12.38 -2.24 -13.93
CA ARG A 36 13.33 -1.19 -13.51
C ARG A 36 12.60 0.15 -13.33
N TRP A 37 11.85 0.28 -12.24
CA TRP A 37 11.40 1.59 -11.74
C TRP A 37 12.55 2.36 -11.05
N ALA A 38 13.46 1.67 -10.36
CA ALA A 38 14.42 2.29 -9.44
C ALA A 38 15.52 3.14 -10.09
N ALA A 39 15.83 2.97 -11.38
CA ALA A 39 16.97 3.65 -12.00
C ALA A 39 16.62 5.02 -12.63
N ALA A 40 15.35 5.32 -12.90
CA ALA A 40 14.96 6.51 -13.65
C ALA A 40 14.46 7.69 -12.79
N HIS A 41 14.18 7.46 -11.49
CA HIS A 41 13.47 8.43 -10.64
C HIS A 41 14.17 8.76 -9.32
N ALA A 42 15.48 8.53 -9.21
CA ALA A 42 16.28 8.86 -8.01
C ALA A 42 16.28 10.37 -7.62
N GLU A 43 15.61 11.24 -8.39
CA GLU A 43 15.48 12.68 -8.15
C GLU A 43 14.03 13.17 -7.90
N ALA A 44 13.00 12.32 -7.99
CA ALA A 44 11.59 12.72 -7.83
C ALA A 44 10.95 12.04 -6.60
N GLY A 45 10.19 12.79 -5.79
CA GLY A 45 9.49 12.25 -4.62
C GLY A 45 8.42 11.21 -4.98
N CYS A 46 7.79 10.62 -3.98
CA CYS A 46 6.75 9.61 -4.15
C CYS A 46 5.50 10.18 -4.83
N CYS A 47 4.77 9.35 -5.58
CA CYS A 47 3.43 9.71 -6.05
C CYS A 47 2.38 9.10 -5.12
N TRP A 48 1.37 9.92 -4.76
CA TRP A 48 0.24 9.59 -3.90
C TRP A 48 -1.05 9.83 -4.65
N ALA A 49 -2.08 9.03 -4.38
CA ALA A 49 -3.39 9.20 -5.01
C ALA A 49 -4.54 8.98 -4.02
N LEU A 50 -5.58 9.79 -4.14
CA LEU A 50 -6.88 9.57 -3.51
C LEU A 50 -7.95 9.57 -4.62
N ALA A 51 -8.59 8.42 -4.82
CA ALA A 51 -9.67 8.24 -5.77
C ALA A 51 -11.00 8.05 -5.03
N VAL A 52 -12.00 8.86 -5.35
CA VAL A 52 -13.31 8.88 -4.68
C VAL A 52 -14.41 8.64 -5.73
N GLY A 53 -15.14 7.54 -5.62
CA GLY A 53 -16.17 7.12 -6.59
C GLY A 53 -17.51 6.85 -5.92
N ILE A 54 -18.58 7.45 -6.44
CA ILE A 54 -19.90 7.39 -5.79
C ILE A 54 -20.97 7.04 -6.81
N ASP A 55 -21.52 5.84 -6.70
CA ASP A 55 -22.66 5.38 -7.50
C ASP A 55 -23.97 5.67 -6.76
N ASP A 56 -24.08 5.18 -5.53
CA ASP A 56 -25.26 5.30 -4.69
C ASP A 56 -25.16 6.45 -3.68
N TYR A 57 -26.30 7.12 -3.43
CA TYR A 57 -26.43 8.19 -2.44
C TYR A 57 -27.49 7.83 -1.37
N GLU A 58 -27.26 8.26 -0.13
CA GLU A 58 -28.17 8.01 1.00
C GLU A 58 -29.46 8.83 0.89
N SER A 59 -29.40 10.01 0.25
CA SER A 59 -30.59 10.81 -0.03
C SER A 59 -31.34 10.26 -1.23
N GLU A 60 -32.63 9.98 -1.04
CA GLU A 60 -33.52 9.56 -2.13
C GLU A 60 -33.75 10.66 -3.18
N ASP A 61 -33.34 11.91 -2.94
CA ASP A 61 -33.53 13.03 -3.88
C ASP A 61 -32.42 13.12 -4.94
N ILE A 62 -31.38 12.30 -4.81
CA ILE A 62 -30.26 12.21 -5.75
C ILE A 62 -30.46 11.00 -6.66
N HIS A 63 -30.17 11.16 -7.94
CA HIS A 63 -30.12 10.04 -8.88
C HIS A 63 -28.80 9.29 -8.76
N ASP A 64 -28.85 7.96 -8.63
CA ASP A 64 -27.64 7.12 -8.63
C ASP A 64 -26.92 7.16 -9.98
N LEU A 65 -25.60 6.93 -9.92
CA LEU A 65 -24.72 6.72 -11.08
C LEU A 65 -24.43 5.23 -11.24
N GLU A 66 -23.99 4.81 -12.44
CA GLU A 66 -23.79 3.39 -12.74
C GLU A 66 -22.32 2.94 -12.72
N PHE A 67 -21.36 3.87 -12.92
CA PHE A 67 -19.98 3.52 -13.24
C PHE A 67 -18.90 4.27 -12.45
N ALA A 68 -19.25 5.20 -11.57
CA ALA A 68 -18.28 5.99 -10.83
C ALA A 68 -17.38 5.12 -9.93
N VAL A 69 -17.95 4.10 -9.27
CA VAL A 69 -17.18 3.15 -8.45
C VAL A 69 -16.26 2.29 -9.32
N ALA A 70 -16.73 1.83 -10.48
CA ALA A 70 -15.92 1.04 -11.40
C ALA A 70 -14.76 1.88 -11.97
N ASP A 71 -15.05 3.11 -12.37
CA ASP A 71 -14.07 4.06 -12.94
C ASP A 71 -12.93 4.35 -11.96
N VAL A 72 -13.22 4.62 -10.69
CA VAL A 72 -12.16 4.90 -9.70
C VAL A 72 -11.31 3.69 -9.37
N ARG A 73 -11.89 2.49 -9.34
CA ARG A 73 -11.14 1.24 -9.08
C ARG A 73 -10.19 0.92 -10.22
N GLU A 74 -10.65 1.04 -11.46
CA GLU A 74 -9.80 0.81 -12.63
C GLU A 74 -8.72 1.88 -12.75
N VAL A 75 -9.02 3.15 -12.46
CA VAL A 75 -8.00 4.20 -12.49
C VAL A 75 -6.95 3.96 -11.41
N ALA A 76 -7.36 3.61 -10.18
CA ALA A 76 -6.44 3.23 -9.12
C ALA A 76 -5.60 2.01 -9.50
N GLY A 77 -6.21 1.00 -10.13
CA GLY A 77 -5.53 -0.17 -10.69
C GLY A 77 -4.51 0.20 -11.77
N ALA A 78 -4.83 1.14 -12.67
CA ALA A 78 -3.92 1.63 -13.70
C ALA A 78 -2.74 2.43 -13.10
N LEU A 79 -2.99 3.25 -12.08
CA LEU A 79 -1.95 3.97 -11.35
C LEU A 79 -0.93 2.99 -10.74
N VAL A 80 -1.41 1.92 -10.10
CA VAL A 80 -0.55 0.89 -9.50
C VAL A 80 0.11 0.02 -10.57
N GLY A 81 -0.70 -0.63 -11.42
CA GLY A 81 -0.25 -1.68 -12.34
C GLY A 81 0.41 -1.17 -13.61
N THR A 82 0.01 0.00 -14.13
CA THR A 82 0.59 0.57 -15.36
C THR A 82 1.64 1.62 -15.07
N LEU A 83 1.38 2.53 -14.11
CA LEU A 83 2.32 3.60 -13.79
C LEU A 83 3.29 3.24 -12.65
N GLY A 84 3.11 2.11 -11.98
CA GLY A 84 4.03 1.62 -10.94
C GLY A 84 3.93 2.36 -9.62
N LEU A 85 2.80 3.03 -9.32
CA LEU A 85 2.62 3.66 -8.01
C LEU A 85 2.58 2.59 -6.91
N PRO A 86 3.22 2.84 -5.75
CA PRO A 86 3.09 1.95 -4.60
C PRO A 86 1.61 1.79 -4.20
N PRO A 87 1.09 0.56 -4.04
CA PRO A 87 -0.31 0.34 -3.64
C PRO A 87 -0.69 1.09 -2.36
N ASP A 88 0.21 1.14 -1.37
CA ASP A 88 0.01 1.85 -0.10
C ASP A 88 -0.17 3.37 -0.24
N ASN A 89 0.19 3.92 -1.40
CA ASN A 89 0.05 5.35 -1.70
C ASN A 89 -1.24 5.67 -2.47
N VAL A 90 -2.03 4.67 -2.84
CA VAL A 90 -3.27 4.82 -3.62
C VAL A 90 -4.47 4.46 -2.76
N PHE A 91 -5.23 5.47 -2.36
CA PHE A 91 -6.40 5.33 -1.50
C PHE A 91 -7.67 5.39 -2.36
N VAL A 92 -8.55 4.40 -2.21
CA VAL A 92 -9.80 4.30 -2.96
C VAL A 92 -10.96 4.37 -1.98
N MET A 93 -11.86 5.33 -2.18
CA MET A 93 -13.08 5.49 -1.38
C MET A 93 -14.31 5.31 -2.28
N THR A 94 -15.16 4.33 -2.00
CA THR A 94 -16.31 3.97 -2.86
C THR A 94 -17.62 3.87 -2.09
N SER A 95 -18.73 4.25 -2.72
CA SER A 95 -20.06 4.23 -2.09
C SER A 95 -20.53 2.82 -1.67
N ASP A 96 -20.05 1.78 -2.34
CA ASP A 96 -20.31 0.38 -1.97
C ASP A 96 -19.46 -0.12 -0.77
N ALA A 97 -18.57 0.72 -0.23
CA ALA A 97 -17.88 0.41 1.02
C ALA A 97 -18.87 0.36 2.18
N ARG A 98 -18.61 -0.54 3.15
CA ARG A 98 -19.46 -0.73 4.34
C ARG A 98 -19.68 0.60 5.07
N ALA A 99 -20.87 0.79 5.63
CA ALA A 99 -21.28 2.01 6.33
C ALA A 99 -20.25 2.54 7.37
N ALA A 100 -19.60 1.63 8.09
CA ALA A 100 -18.63 1.98 9.13
C ALA A 100 -17.20 2.21 8.63
N SER A 101 -16.90 1.94 7.35
CA SER A 101 -15.54 2.03 6.81
C SER A 101 -15.12 3.49 6.59
N ILE A 102 -13.87 3.81 6.92
CA ILE A 102 -13.22 5.07 6.50
C ILE A 102 -13.23 5.23 4.97
N ASP A 103 -13.26 4.14 4.20
CA ASP A 103 -13.29 4.19 2.73
C ASP A 103 -14.69 4.45 2.17
N ARG A 104 -15.73 4.49 3.02
CA ARG A 104 -17.03 5.01 2.60
C ARG A 104 -16.95 6.53 2.50
N PRO A 105 -17.19 7.14 1.31
CA PRO A 105 -16.91 8.55 1.06
C PRO A 105 -18.01 9.46 1.62
N THR A 106 -18.16 9.49 2.94
CA THR A 106 -18.88 10.56 3.64
C THR A 106 -18.04 11.83 3.65
N ASN A 107 -18.67 12.99 3.78
CA ASN A 107 -17.93 14.27 3.87
C ASN A 107 -16.86 14.25 4.98
N VAL A 108 -17.17 13.66 6.15
CA VAL A 108 -16.22 13.51 7.25
C VAL A 108 -15.05 12.59 6.90
N ASN A 109 -15.32 11.45 6.25
CA ASN A 109 -14.29 10.47 5.92
C ASN A 109 -13.34 11.00 4.84
N VAL A 110 -13.85 11.68 3.82
CA VAL A 110 -13.01 12.31 2.79
C VAL A 110 -12.10 13.38 3.43
N ILE A 111 -12.63 14.18 4.36
CA ILE A 111 -11.83 15.16 5.12
C ILE A 111 -10.75 14.48 5.96
N LYS A 112 -11.07 13.41 6.68
CA LYS A 112 -10.10 12.65 7.48
C LYS A 112 -8.98 12.09 6.60
N ARG A 113 -9.32 11.54 5.44
CA ARG A 113 -8.34 11.00 4.48
C ARG A 113 -7.43 12.10 3.92
N LEU A 114 -7.97 13.27 3.59
CA LEU A 114 -7.18 14.43 3.16
C LEU A 114 -6.26 14.97 4.28
N ASP A 115 -6.73 15.04 5.53
CA ASP A 115 -5.87 15.45 6.66
C ASP A 115 -4.74 14.42 6.92
N PHE A 116 -5.01 13.12 6.76
CA PHE A 116 -3.97 12.08 6.83
C PHE A 116 -2.91 12.25 5.73
N LEU A 117 -3.36 12.45 4.49
CA LEU A 117 -2.47 12.65 3.34
C LEU A 117 -1.62 13.92 3.50
N ALA A 118 -2.19 15.00 4.00
CA ALA A 118 -1.45 16.22 4.33
C ALA A 118 -0.31 16.01 5.35
N GLY A 119 -0.44 15.01 6.23
CA GLY A 119 0.61 14.61 7.18
C GLY A 119 1.65 13.65 6.60
N SER A 120 1.36 13.01 5.47
CA SER A 120 2.17 11.94 4.87
C SER A 120 2.95 12.38 3.64
N ILE A 121 2.41 13.33 2.87
CA ILE A 121 2.96 13.81 1.61
C ILE A 121 4.07 14.84 1.86
N ASN A 122 5.24 14.60 1.27
CA ASN A 122 6.41 15.46 1.38
C ASN A 122 6.48 16.53 0.27
N PRO A 123 7.31 17.58 0.43
CA PRO A 123 7.43 18.63 -0.57
C PRO A 123 7.92 18.23 -1.96
N ASP A 124 8.58 17.08 -2.09
CA ASP A 124 9.07 16.56 -3.38
C ASP A 124 8.08 15.61 -4.07
N ASP A 125 7.00 15.25 -3.37
CA ASP A 125 6.02 14.26 -3.81
C ASP A 125 5.04 14.83 -4.86
N THR A 126 4.37 13.94 -5.57
CA THR A 126 3.22 14.25 -6.42
C THR A 126 1.94 13.74 -5.75
N PHE A 127 0.86 14.51 -5.82
CA PHE A 127 -0.45 14.10 -5.33
C PHE A 127 -1.52 14.15 -6.42
N ILE A 128 -2.26 13.04 -6.58
CA ILE A 128 -3.38 12.89 -7.50
C ILE A 128 -4.67 12.80 -6.70
N PHE A 129 -5.62 13.71 -6.93
CA PHE A 129 -6.98 13.62 -6.40
C PHE A 129 -7.93 13.33 -7.56
N TYR A 130 -8.49 12.12 -7.60
CA TYR A 130 -9.49 11.72 -8.60
C TYR A 130 -10.87 11.63 -7.96
N PHE A 131 -11.85 12.32 -8.52
CA PHE A 131 -13.23 12.27 -8.07
C PHE A 131 -14.16 11.90 -9.23
N SER A 132 -15.00 10.87 -9.04
CA SER A 132 -16.10 10.51 -9.94
C SER A 132 -17.41 10.45 -9.12
N GLY A 133 -18.41 11.23 -9.54
CA GLY A 133 -19.65 11.42 -8.79
C GLY A 133 -20.40 12.69 -9.19
N HIS A 134 -21.47 13.05 -8.47
CA HIS A 134 -22.19 14.31 -8.70
C HIS A 134 -21.42 15.54 -8.21
N GLY A 135 -21.49 16.63 -8.98
CA GLY A 135 -21.11 17.97 -8.55
C GLY A 135 -22.35 18.88 -8.46
N TYR A 136 -22.41 19.73 -7.43
CA TYR A 136 -23.53 20.64 -7.20
C TYR A 136 -23.08 22.08 -7.38
N GLN A 137 -23.99 22.94 -7.85
CA GLN A 137 -23.80 24.39 -7.88
C GLN A 137 -25.05 25.07 -7.34
N ARG A 138 -24.90 25.85 -6.26
CA ARG A 138 -25.99 26.62 -5.64
C ARG A 138 -25.61 28.08 -5.46
N GLU A 139 -26.63 28.93 -5.50
CA GLU A 139 -26.49 30.38 -5.25
C GLU A 139 -25.37 31.06 -6.06
N GLY A 140 -25.37 30.82 -7.36
CA GLY A 140 -24.50 31.51 -8.32
C GLY A 140 -23.10 30.93 -8.40
N ASP A 141 -22.41 30.75 -7.27
CA ASP A 141 -20.97 30.43 -7.26
C ASP A 141 -20.51 29.48 -6.14
N ARG A 142 -21.41 28.84 -5.39
CA ARG A 142 -21.01 27.81 -4.41
C ARG A 142 -21.04 26.44 -5.06
N HIS A 143 -19.88 25.78 -5.16
CA HIS A 143 -19.78 24.43 -5.71
C HIS A 143 -19.36 23.39 -4.68
N PHE A 144 -19.86 22.18 -4.91
CA PHE A 144 -19.69 21.05 -4.01
C PHE A 144 -19.41 19.79 -4.80
N LEU A 145 -18.54 18.93 -4.26
CA LEU A 145 -18.42 17.53 -4.69
C LEU A 145 -19.32 16.68 -3.79
N GLY A 146 -20.24 15.93 -4.39
CA GLY A 146 -21.15 15.05 -3.68
C GLY A 146 -20.40 14.00 -2.87
N THR A 147 -20.88 13.71 -1.67
CA THR A 147 -20.45 12.57 -0.87
C THR A 147 -21.63 11.63 -0.67
N VAL A 148 -21.39 10.39 -0.23
CA VAL A 148 -22.46 9.38 -0.14
C VAL A 148 -23.64 9.82 0.72
N ASN A 149 -23.38 10.66 1.73
CA ASN A 149 -24.36 11.22 2.65
C ASN A 149 -24.91 12.59 2.22
N ALA A 150 -24.70 13.01 0.97
CA ALA A 150 -25.14 14.29 0.44
C ALA A 150 -26.65 14.46 0.58
N ASP A 151 -27.07 15.62 1.09
CA ASP A 151 -28.46 16.03 1.18
C ASP A 151 -28.63 17.32 0.37
N PRO A 152 -29.33 17.28 -0.79
CA PRO A 152 -29.49 18.42 -1.67
C PRO A 152 -30.63 19.37 -1.27
N THR A 153 -31.36 19.09 -0.18
CA THR A 153 -32.61 19.78 0.20
C THR A 153 -32.44 21.29 0.32
N THR A 154 -31.35 21.75 0.92
CA THR A 154 -31.01 23.16 1.08
C THR A 154 -29.53 23.39 0.83
N VAL A 155 -29.10 24.65 0.71
CA VAL A 155 -27.67 24.93 0.52
C VAL A 155 -26.88 24.69 1.82
N GLU A 156 -27.49 24.90 2.97
CA GLU A 156 -26.89 24.61 4.28
C GLU A 156 -26.68 23.10 4.48
N THR A 157 -27.68 22.29 4.11
CA THR A 157 -27.57 20.83 4.17
C THR A 157 -26.50 20.33 3.21
N LEU A 158 -26.45 20.84 1.97
CA LEU A 158 -25.34 20.55 1.05
C LEU A 158 -23.99 20.92 1.68
N GLN A 159 -23.86 22.11 2.25
CA GLN A 159 -22.62 22.56 2.87
C GLN A 159 -22.16 21.66 4.03
N MET A 160 -23.10 21.05 4.75
CA MET A 160 -22.80 20.14 5.88
C MET A 160 -22.61 18.68 5.46
N THR A 161 -23.08 18.27 4.30
CA THR A 161 -23.19 16.86 3.90
C THR A 161 -22.42 16.50 2.64
N THR A 162 -21.84 17.48 1.96
CA THR A 162 -20.98 17.33 0.78
C THR A 162 -19.55 17.79 1.08
N LEU A 163 -18.69 17.86 0.06
CA LEU A 163 -17.40 18.51 0.12
C LEU A 163 -17.44 19.86 -0.62
N PRO A 164 -17.67 20.99 0.07
CA PRO A 164 -17.57 22.32 -0.53
C PRO A 164 -16.16 22.56 -1.09
N LEU A 165 -16.05 23.18 -2.26
CA LEU A 165 -14.73 23.48 -2.84
C LEU A 165 -13.88 24.39 -1.95
N GLU A 166 -14.51 25.28 -1.19
CA GLU A 166 -13.82 26.12 -0.20
C GLU A 166 -13.13 25.29 0.88
N LEU A 167 -13.82 24.27 1.40
CA LEU A 167 -13.27 23.35 2.39
C LEU A 167 -12.21 22.44 1.78
N LEU A 168 -12.45 21.93 0.56
CA LEU A 168 -11.45 21.17 -0.17
C LEU A 168 -10.17 22.01 -0.35
N ARG A 169 -10.29 23.29 -0.74
CA ARG A 169 -9.16 24.22 -0.84
C ARG A 169 -8.39 24.32 0.47
N GLU A 170 -9.08 24.50 1.60
CA GLU A 170 -8.44 24.57 2.92
C GLU A 170 -7.68 23.29 3.30
N LYS A 171 -8.21 22.13 2.93
CA LYS A 171 -7.58 20.83 3.18
C LYS A 171 -6.40 20.60 2.25
N MET A 172 -6.58 20.85 0.96
CA MET A 172 -5.55 20.74 -0.06
C MET A 172 -4.39 21.71 0.20
N ALA A 173 -4.64 22.89 0.78
CA ALA A 173 -3.60 23.83 1.19
C ALA A 173 -2.59 23.29 2.21
N LYS A 174 -2.96 22.22 2.94
CA LYS A 174 -2.05 21.55 3.88
C LYS A 174 -1.17 20.51 3.21
N ILE A 175 -1.52 20.08 2.00
CA ILE A 175 -0.74 19.13 1.21
C ILE A 175 0.41 19.89 0.55
N ARG A 176 1.65 19.53 0.92
CA ARG A 176 2.85 20.26 0.49
C ARG A 176 3.50 19.73 -0.78
N ALA A 177 2.86 18.78 -1.47
CA ALA A 177 3.36 18.15 -2.69
C ALA A 177 3.98 19.15 -3.67
N ARG A 178 5.02 18.74 -4.39
CA ARG A 178 5.60 19.53 -5.48
C ARG A 178 4.58 19.74 -6.60
N GLN A 179 3.82 18.70 -6.90
CA GLN A 179 2.86 18.66 -8.00
C GLN A 179 1.52 18.15 -7.50
N VAL A 180 0.45 18.85 -7.88
CA VAL A 180 -0.92 18.43 -7.56
C VAL A 180 -1.73 18.30 -8.84
N VAL A 181 -2.28 17.12 -9.02
CA VAL A 181 -3.15 16.76 -10.14
C VAL A 181 -4.54 16.51 -9.59
N ILE A 182 -5.53 17.21 -10.12
CA ILE A 182 -6.93 16.99 -9.79
C ILE A 182 -7.65 16.50 -11.05
N ILE A 183 -8.34 15.37 -10.96
CA ILE A 183 -9.15 14.82 -12.04
C ILE A 183 -10.59 14.78 -11.55
N VAL A 184 -11.52 15.39 -12.28
CA VAL A 184 -12.94 15.44 -11.89
C VAL A 184 -13.81 14.92 -13.02
N ASP A 185 -14.39 13.74 -12.77
CA ASP A 185 -15.40 13.07 -13.57
C ASP A 185 -16.78 13.26 -12.95
N ALA A 186 -17.28 14.50 -13.05
CA ALA A 186 -18.57 14.88 -12.48
C ALA A 186 -19.40 15.72 -13.44
N CYS A 187 -20.70 15.43 -13.49
CA CYS A 187 -21.70 16.36 -14.04
C CYS A 187 -21.95 17.47 -13.00
N ARG A 188 -21.95 18.73 -13.40
CA ARG A 188 -21.88 19.89 -12.47
C ARG A 188 -23.18 20.68 -12.30
N ASN A 189 -24.32 20.00 -12.37
CA ASN A 189 -25.64 20.59 -12.14
C ASN A 189 -26.40 19.79 -11.07
N ASP A 190 -27.35 20.46 -10.40
CA ASP A 190 -28.20 19.85 -9.36
C ASP A 190 -28.90 18.58 -9.86
N PRO A 191 -28.57 17.40 -9.30
CA PRO A 191 -29.13 16.11 -9.70
C PRO A 191 -30.53 15.84 -9.11
N GLU A 192 -31.27 16.87 -8.68
CA GLU A 192 -32.58 16.74 -8.02
C GLU A 192 -33.61 16.00 -8.88
N LYS A 193 -34.27 14.98 -8.30
CA LYS A 193 -35.40 14.26 -8.94
C LYS A 193 -36.54 15.21 -9.30
N GLY A 194 -36.92 15.26 -10.58
CA GLY A 194 -38.12 15.97 -11.06
C GLY A 194 -37.88 17.27 -11.84
N ARG A 195 -36.64 17.75 -11.93
CA ARG A 195 -36.27 18.69 -13.01
C ARG A 195 -36.13 17.86 -14.29
N GLY A 196 -37.00 18.10 -15.27
CA GLY A 196 -36.97 17.40 -16.55
C GLY A 196 -35.59 17.46 -17.20
N ALA A 197 -35.34 16.58 -18.18
CA ALA A 197 -34.11 16.46 -18.98
C ALA A 197 -33.76 17.72 -19.80
N GLY A 198 -33.71 18.89 -19.17
CA GLY A 198 -33.19 20.14 -19.68
C GLY A 198 -31.67 20.15 -19.55
N ASP A 199 -31.03 20.80 -20.53
CA ASP A 199 -29.57 20.76 -20.74
C ASP A 199 -28.78 21.05 -19.46
N ASN A 200 -28.16 19.99 -18.92
CA ASN A 200 -27.28 20.04 -17.76
C ASN A 200 -25.86 20.37 -18.21
N ARG A 201 -25.38 21.56 -17.85
CA ARG A 201 -24.25 22.25 -18.47
C ARG A 201 -23.30 22.80 -17.40
N LEU A 202 -22.00 22.55 -17.56
CA LEU A 202 -20.94 23.04 -16.65
C LEU A 202 -20.84 24.57 -16.58
N SER A 203 -20.43 25.14 -15.44
CA SER A 203 -20.19 26.58 -15.26
C SER A 203 -18.70 26.93 -15.21
N ASP A 204 -18.36 28.11 -15.74
CA ASP A 204 -16.98 28.65 -15.77
C ASP A 204 -16.39 28.88 -14.37
N SER A 205 -17.21 29.03 -13.32
CA SER A 205 -16.74 29.35 -11.96
C SER A 205 -16.16 28.13 -11.24
N MET A 206 -16.77 26.94 -11.35
CA MET A 206 -16.25 25.74 -10.69
C MET A 206 -14.85 25.33 -11.18
N ALA A 207 -14.61 25.49 -12.48
CA ALA A 207 -13.31 25.21 -13.10
C ALA A 207 -12.21 26.11 -12.50
N LYS A 208 -12.53 27.39 -12.31
CA LYS A 208 -11.63 28.35 -11.67
C LYS A 208 -11.41 28.02 -10.20
N ASP A 209 -12.45 27.63 -9.47
CA ASP A 209 -12.34 27.31 -8.06
C ASP A 209 -11.51 26.05 -7.80
N LEU A 210 -11.65 25.02 -8.63
CA LEU A 210 -10.80 23.83 -8.56
C LEU A 210 -9.34 24.11 -8.96
N LEU A 211 -9.12 25.06 -9.87
CA LEU A 211 -7.76 25.57 -10.11
C LEU A 211 -7.21 26.31 -8.90
N VAL A 212 -8.03 27.11 -8.21
CA VAL A 212 -7.66 27.75 -6.95
C VAL A 212 -7.37 26.70 -5.86
N VAL A 213 -8.13 25.61 -5.80
CA VAL A 213 -7.88 24.46 -4.91
C VAL A 213 -6.52 23.84 -5.22
N ALA A 214 -6.25 23.51 -6.48
CA ALA A 214 -4.97 22.93 -6.90
C ALA A 214 -3.80 23.86 -6.57
N ASN A 215 -3.97 25.17 -6.77
CA ASN A 215 -2.95 26.18 -6.48
C ASN A 215 -2.76 26.51 -5.00
N ALA A 216 -3.77 26.28 -4.17
CA ALA A 216 -3.62 26.37 -2.73
C ALA A 216 -2.71 25.25 -2.23
N ALA A 217 -2.72 24.11 -2.91
CA ALA A 217 -1.84 22.99 -2.66
C ALA A 217 -0.46 23.20 -3.33
N GLY A 218 0.57 22.75 -2.62
CA GLY A 218 1.94 22.76 -3.10
C GLY A 218 2.80 23.95 -2.66
N ALA A 219 4.08 23.68 -2.43
CA ALA A 219 5.04 24.58 -1.76
C ALA A 219 5.51 25.78 -2.62
N GLY A 220 4.69 26.26 -3.57
CA GLY A 220 5.02 27.39 -4.43
C GLY A 220 6.02 27.10 -5.57
N LEU A 221 6.35 25.82 -5.83
CA LEU A 221 7.29 25.39 -6.86
C LEU A 221 6.64 24.41 -7.88
N ALA A 222 6.01 24.99 -8.90
CA ALA A 222 5.83 24.50 -10.27
C ALA A 222 5.28 23.07 -10.55
N GLY A 223 3.97 23.01 -10.86
CA GLY A 223 3.34 21.98 -11.71
C GLY A 223 1.98 21.48 -11.21
N ASN A 224 0.93 22.31 -11.28
CA ASN A 224 -0.44 21.90 -10.93
C ASN A 224 -1.29 21.73 -12.18
N ALA A 225 -2.12 20.69 -12.21
CA ALA A 225 -3.05 20.44 -13.30
C ALA A 225 -4.43 20.03 -12.80
N VAL A 226 -5.46 20.45 -13.53
CA VAL A 226 -6.83 20.02 -13.32
C VAL A 226 -7.38 19.51 -14.65
N LEU A 227 -7.83 18.26 -14.69
CA LEU A 227 -8.45 17.64 -15.86
C LEU A 227 -9.94 17.39 -15.58
N PHE A 228 -10.78 17.92 -16.44
CA PHE A 228 -12.23 17.83 -16.33
C PHE A 228 -12.81 16.92 -17.41
N ALA A 229 -13.83 16.14 -17.05
CA ALA A 229 -14.50 15.23 -17.98
C ALA A 229 -15.24 15.92 -19.13
N CYS A 230 -15.62 17.19 -18.98
CA CYS A 230 -16.30 17.99 -19.99
C CYS A 230 -16.01 19.50 -19.81
N SER A 231 -16.24 20.30 -20.84
CA SER A 231 -16.06 21.76 -20.83
C SER A 231 -17.28 22.45 -20.27
N SER A 232 -17.14 23.75 -20.00
CA SER A 232 -18.25 24.62 -19.59
C SER A 232 -19.37 24.57 -20.61
N GLY A 233 -20.60 24.36 -20.15
CA GLY A 233 -21.72 24.16 -21.05
C GLY A 233 -22.05 22.70 -21.39
N GLU A 234 -21.28 21.71 -20.92
CA GLU A 234 -21.39 20.33 -21.41
C GLU A 234 -21.68 19.30 -20.31
N ARG A 235 -21.84 18.03 -20.71
CA ARG A 235 -22.18 16.89 -19.86
C ARG A 235 -21.13 15.78 -19.99
N ALA A 236 -20.79 15.14 -18.86
CA ALA A 236 -20.10 13.86 -18.85
C ALA A 236 -21.11 12.73 -19.07
N TYR A 237 -20.84 11.84 -20.04
CA TYR A 237 -21.78 10.78 -20.40
C TYR A 237 -21.25 9.40 -20.05
N ASP A 238 -22.17 8.55 -19.61
CA ASP A 238 -21.95 7.12 -19.48
C ASP A 238 -21.87 6.45 -20.85
N TRP A 239 -21.04 5.40 -20.91
CA TRP A 239 -20.90 4.50 -22.05
C TRP A 239 -21.15 3.06 -21.60
N SER A 240 -22.43 2.70 -21.44
CA SER A 240 -22.87 1.43 -20.87
C SER A 240 -22.30 0.20 -21.57
N GLU A 241 -22.10 0.24 -22.90
CA GLU A 241 -21.47 -0.87 -23.66
C GLU A 241 -20.02 -1.13 -23.23
N ARG A 242 -19.35 -0.11 -22.67
CA ARG A 242 -18.00 -0.22 -22.11
C ARG A 242 -17.99 -0.28 -20.59
N ARG A 243 -19.15 -0.14 -19.93
CA ARG A 243 -19.30 -0.12 -18.46
C ARG A 243 -18.43 0.94 -17.78
N HIS A 244 -18.27 2.09 -18.43
CA HIS A 244 -17.46 3.22 -17.97
C HIS A 244 -18.11 4.54 -18.40
N GLY A 245 -17.76 5.64 -17.74
CA GLY A 245 -17.90 6.97 -18.34
C GLY A 245 -17.06 7.09 -19.61
N ALA A 246 -17.54 7.82 -20.63
CA ALA A 246 -16.78 8.02 -21.87
C ALA A 246 -15.42 8.69 -21.61
N PHE A 247 -15.38 9.61 -20.63
CA PHE A 247 -14.14 10.23 -20.15
C PHE A 247 -13.23 9.19 -19.49
N SER A 248 -13.73 8.48 -18.48
CA SER A 248 -12.99 7.48 -17.70
C SER A 248 -12.42 6.38 -18.58
N PHE A 249 -13.17 5.91 -19.58
CA PHE A 249 -12.69 4.94 -20.56
C PHE A 249 -11.44 5.45 -21.29
N TYR A 250 -11.48 6.67 -21.83
CA TYR A 250 -10.33 7.22 -22.56
C TYR A 250 -9.21 7.71 -21.64
N LEU A 251 -9.51 8.00 -20.38
CA LEU A 251 -8.51 8.23 -19.33
C LEU A 251 -7.71 6.95 -19.10
N LEU A 252 -8.38 5.83 -18.85
CA LEU A 252 -7.76 4.50 -18.72
C LEU A 252 -7.00 4.09 -19.99
N ASP A 253 -7.60 4.31 -21.16
CA ASP A 253 -6.96 4.06 -22.45
C ASP A 253 -5.65 4.85 -22.59
N GLY A 254 -5.63 6.12 -22.18
CA GLY A 254 -4.43 6.94 -22.16
C GLY A 254 -3.39 6.42 -21.16
N LEU A 255 -3.82 6.13 -19.92
CA LEU A 255 -2.98 5.61 -18.84
C LEU A 255 -2.36 4.24 -19.17
N SER A 256 -3.03 3.43 -20.01
CA SER A 256 -2.50 2.15 -20.52
C SER A 256 -1.25 2.28 -21.40
N GLY A 257 -0.85 3.50 -21.74
CA GLY A 257 0.31 3.82 -22.57
C GLY A 257 0.00 4.40 -23.93
N LYS A 258 -1.28 4.51 -24.31
CA LYS A 258 -1.64 5.16 -25.59
C LYS A 258 -1.45 6.66 -25.57
N ALA A 259 -1.36 7.26 -24.39
CA ALA A 259 -0.94 8.64 -24.20
C ALA A 259 0.58 8.81 -24.03
N ALA A 260 1.38 7.74 -24.13
CA ALA A 260 2.82 7.85 -23.96
C ALA A 260 3.47 8.65 -25.10
N GLU A 261 4.34 9.58 -24.74
CA GLU A 261 5.19 10.31 -25.67
C GLU A 261 6.29 9.40 -26.24
N PRO A 262 7.04 9.79 -27.29
CA PRO A 262 8.09 8.95 -27.88
C PRO A 262 9.18 8.44 -26.91
N GLY A 263 9.31 9.04 -25.73
CA GLY A 263 10.21 8.61 -24.64
C GLY A 263 9.57 7.66 -23.61
N GLY A 264 8.32 7.25 -23.80
CA GLY A 264 7.55 6.41 -22.89
C GLY A 264 6.83 7.17 -21.76
N ASP A 265 7.15 8.43 -21.53
CA ASP A 265 6.50 9.25 -20.51
C ASP A 265 5.02 9.51 -20.84
N ILE A 266 4.13 9.32 -19.88
CA ILE A 266 2.76 9.83 -19.90
C ILE A 266 2.76 11.13 -19.09
N THR A 267 2.52 12.26 -19.74
CA THR A 267 2.41 13.56 -19.10
C THR A 267 0.96 13.99 -18.96
N MET A 268 0.67 14.95 -18.08
CA MET A 268 -0.67 15.55 -18.03
C MET A 268 -1.10 16.12 -19.39
N ALA A 269 -0.16 16.71 -20.14
CA ALA A 269 -0.43 17.24 -21.47
C ALA A 269 -0.76 16.12 -22.47
N SER A 270 0.06 15.07 -22.55
CA SER A 270 -0.16 13.97 -23.48
C SER A 270 -1.44 13.17 -23.16
N LEU A 271 -1.73 13.00 -21.86
CA LEU A 271 -2.97 12.39 -21.38
C LEU A 271 -4.17 13.26 -21.70
N GLY A 272 -4.13 14.56 -21.42
CA GLY A 272 -5.21 15.50 -21.73
C GLY A 272 -5.53 15.54 -23.22
N ASP A 273 -4.50 15.61 -24.07
CA ASP A 273 -4.66 15.58 -25.54
C ASP A 273 -5.27 14.26 -26.03
N HIS A 274 -4.86 13.13 -25.45
CA HIS A 274 -5.42 11.82 -25.78
C HIS A 274 -6.89 11.73 -25.39
N VAL A 275 -7.21 12.08 -24.14
CA VAL A 275 -8.57 12.02 -23.61
C VAL A 275 -9.49 12.97 -24.38
N GLN A 276 -9.08 14.22 -24.59
CA GLN A 276 -9.87 15.21 -25.31
C GLN A 276 -10.17 14.77 -26.75
N ARG A 277 -9.15 14.37 -27.52
CA ARG A 277 -9.33 13.94 -28.93
C ARG A 277 -10.31 12.78 -29.05
N ASN A 278 -10.17 11.77 -28.20
CA ASN A 278 -10.96 10.56 -28.30
C ASN A 278 -12.40 10.75 -27.78
N VAL A 279 -12.59 11.48 -26.67
CA VAL A 279 -13.93 11.78 -26.14
C VAL A 279 -14.72 12.67 -27.10
N VAL A 280 -14.10 13.72 -27.67
CA VAL A 280 -14.76 14.58 -28.67
C VAL A 280 -15.17 13.78 -29.89
N THR A 281 -14.31 12.86 -30.35
CA THR A 281 -14.62 11.97 -31.48
C THR A 281 -15.79 11.05 -31.15
N TRP A 282 -15.76 10.41 -29.98
CA TRP A 282 -16.83 9.54 -29.49
C TRP A 282 -18.16 10.28 -29.35
N ALA A 283 -18.14 11.50 -28.81
CA ALA A 283 -19.32 12.32 -28.58
C ALA A 283 -19.96 12.74 -29.91
N ARG A 284 -19.15 13.24 -30.86
CA ARG A 284 -19.62 13.63 -32.20
C ARG A 284 -20.27 12.47 -32.95
N GLN A 285 -19.69 11.28 -32.89
CA GLN A 285 -20.25 10.07 -33.53
C GLN A 285 -21.62 9.66 -32.98
N ARG A 286 -21.96 10.11 -31.77
CA ARG A 286 -23.22 9.79 -31.08
C ARG A 286 -24.17 10.97 -30.97
N GLY A 287 -23.89 12.08 -31.67
CA GLY A 287 -24.70 13.30 -31.59
C GLY A 287 -24.70 13.94 -30.19
N LYS A 288 -23.67 13.67 -29.38
CA LYS A 288 -23.47 14.22 -28.03
C LYS A 288 -22.41 15.33 -28.08
N GLN A 289 -22.37 16.15 -27.02
CA GLN A 289 -21.34 17.16 -26.84
C GLN A 289 -20.60 16.93 -25.51
N GLN A 290 -19.34 16.52 -25.59
CA GLN A 290 -18.45 16.33 -24.47
C GLN A 290 -17.01 16.58 -24.90
N THR A 291 -16.35 17.51 -24.21
CA THR A 291 -15.02 18.02 -24.51
C THR A 291 -14.23 18.07 -23.20
N PRO A 292 -13.42 17.06 -22.88
CA PRO A 292 -12.55 17.11 -21.70
C PRO A 292 -11.65 18.34 -21.73
N ASP A 293 -11.43 18.98 -20.59
CA ASP A 293 -10.69 20.24 -20.49
C ASP A 293 -9.54 20.12 -19.50
N LEU A 294 -8.32 20.40 -19.96
CA LEU A 294 -7.09 20.37 -19.16
C LEU A 294 -6.64 21.79 -18.90
N HIS A 295 -6.53 22.14 -17.62
CA HIS A 295 -5.91 23.38 -17.17
C HIS A 295 -4.62 23.05 -16.43
N GLN A 296 -3.48 23.53 -16.94
CA GLN A 296 -2.18 23.35 -16.30
C GLN A 296 -1.54 24.70 -16.01
N GLN A 297 -0.92 24.84 -14.84
CA GLN A 297 -0.15 26.01 -14.44
C GLN A 297 1.34 25.72 -14.31
N GLY A 298 2.15 26.68 -14.80
CA GLY A 298 3.61 26.61 -14.82
C GLY A 298 4.16 25.88 -16.04
N ALA A 299 5.40 26.19 -16.40
CA ALA A 299 6.10 25.54 -17.52
C ALA A 299 6.64 24.13 -17.18
N ALA A 300 6.38 23.64 -15.97
CA ALA A 300 6.85 22.34 -15.52
C ALA A 300 6.05 21.23 -16.19
N ARG A 301 6.78 20.27 -16.78
CA ARG A 301 6.24 19.03 -17.34
C ARG A 301 5.81 18.13 -16.17
N ILE A 302 4.51 17.89 -16.04
CA ILE A 302 3.94 16.98 -15.02
C ILE A 302 3.93 15.58 -15.62
N VAL A 303 4.81 14.71 -15.14
CA VAL A 303 4.93 13.31 -15.58
C VAL A 303 4.16 12.45 -14.59
N LEU A 304 3.14 11.72 -15.07
CA LEU A 304 2.35 10.82 -14.25
C LEU A 304 3.02 9.45 -14.08
N GLY A 305 3.77 9.03 -15.10
CA GLY A 305 4.50 7.77 -15.11
C GLY A 305 5.17 7.53 -16.47
N ARG A 306 5.90 6.42 -16.60
CA ARG A 306 6.56 6.02 -17.84
C ARG A 306 6.21 4.58 -18.18
N VAL A 307 5.82 4.34 -19.43
CA VAL A 307 5.59 3.01 -19.98
C VAL A 307 6.92 2.43 -20.46
N ALA A 308 7.23 1.19 -20.10
CA ALA A 308 8.45 0.54 -20.53
C ALA A 308 8.45 0.28 -22.06
N PRO A 309 9.60 0.33 -22.74
CA PRO A 309 9.67 -0.04 -24.15
C PRO A 309 9.23 -1.48 -24.36
N GLY A 310 8.16 -1.70 -25.13
CA GLY A 310 7.61 -3.04 -25.44
C GLY A 310 6.52 -3.55 -24.48
N SER A 311 6.20 -2.83 -23.40
CA SER A 311 5.11 -3.20 -22.48
C SER A 311 3.77 -2.63 -22.93
N GLY A 312 3.37 -2.92 -24.17
CA GLY A 312 2.00 -2.70 -24.61
C GLY A 312 1.08 -3.64 -23.83
N VAL A 313 0.59 -3.20 -22.67
CA VAL A 313 -0.48 -3.93 -21.98
C VAL A 313 -1.72 -3.76 -22.83
N VAL A 314 -2.12 -4.83 -23.51
CA VAL A 314 -3.45 -4.93 -24.07
C VAL A 314 -4.39 -5.11 -22.87
N LEU A 315 -5.00 -4.03 -22.39
CA LEU A 315 -6.26 -4.16 -21.67
C LEU A 315 -7.19 -4.96 -22.59
N SER A 316 -7.64 -6.13 -22.14
CA SER A 316 -8.61 -6.96 -22.88
C SER A 316 -9.94 -6.21 -22.95
N LEU A 317 -10.04 -5.29 -23.90
CA LEU A 317 -11.24 -4.51 -24.22
C LEU A 317 -12.09 -5.19 -25.33
N THR A 318 -11.88 -6.47 -25.58
CA THR A 318 -12.64 -7.25 -26.56
C THR A 318 -13.90 -7.81 -25.92
N GLY A 319 -15.01 -7.10 -26.09
CA GLY A 319 -16.31 -7.76 -26.21
C GLY A 319 -16.32 -8.50 -27.53
N GLU A 320 -16.45 -9.82 -27.49
CA GLU A 320 -16.91 -10.60 -28.64
C GLU A 320 -18.20 -11.34 -28.30
N GLU A 321 -19.00 -11.43 -29.34
CA GLU A 321 -20.42 -11.72 -29.40
C GLU A 321 -20.73 -13.14 -28.94
N GLY A 322 -21.62 -13.26 -27.96
CA GLY A 322 -22.16 -14.53 -27.48
C GLY A 322 -23.49 -14.32 -26.79
N HIS A 323 -24.56 -14.65 -27.51
CA HIS A 323 -25.98 -14.60 -27.13
C HIS A 323 -26.25 -14.86 -25.62
N LEU A 324 -26.70 -13.84 -24.88
CA LEU A 324 -27.22 -13.98 -23.52
C LEU A 324 -28.73 -14.25 -23.54
N PRO A 325 -29.26 -15.16 -22.69
CA PRO A 325 -30.69 -15.42 -22.58
C PRO A 325 -31.42 -14.33 -21.77
N VAL A 326 -32.71 -14.16 -22.10
CA VAL A 326 -33.68 -13.18 -21.59
C VAL A 326 -33.78 -13.15 -20.05
N PRO A 327 -33.90 -11.97 -19.41
CA PRO A 327 -33.97 -11.84 -17.95
C PRO A 327 -35.37 -12.17 -17.42
N GLY A 328 -35.44 -13.04 -16.41
CA GLY A 328 -36.72 -13.35 -15.77
C GLY A 328 -36.71 -14.51 -14.79
N GLN A 329 -35.67 -14.66 -13.96
CA GLN A 329 -35.72 -15.41 -12.70
C GLN A 329 -34.41 -15.17 -11.93
N ALA A 330 -34.51 -14.74 -10.67
CA ALA A 330 -33.36 -14.53 -9.81
C ALA A 330 -32.58 -15.86 -9.63
N PRO A 331 -31.28 -15.93 -9.98
CA PRO A 331 -30.50 -17.12 -9.69
C PRO A 331 -30.20 -17.14 -8.19
N GLN A 332 -30.55 -18.24 -7.54
CA GLN A 332 -30.02 -18.59 -6.23
C GLN A 332 -28.50 -18.71 -6.33
N LEU A 333 -27.79 -18.03 -5.42
CA LEU A 333 -26.34 -18.08 -5.29
C LEU A 333 -25.91 -19.54 -5.06
N THR A 334 -25.32 -20.16 -6.08
CA THR A 334 -24.40 -21.27 -5.89
C THR A 334 -23.00 -20.67 -5.71
N PRO A 335 -22.22 -21.08 -4.69
CA PRO A 335 -20.87 -20.58 -4.50
C PRO A 335 -20.02 -20.85 -5.75
N PRO A 336 -19.11 -19.94 -6.14
CA PRO A 336 -18.18 -20.21 -7.24
C PRO A 336 -17.37 -21.46 -6.92
N LEU A 337 -17.27 -22.35 -7.92
CA LEU A 337 -16.29 -23.43 -7.93
C LEU A 337 -14.90 -22.79 -7.88
N VAL A 338 -14.33 -22.76 -6.67
CA VAL A 338 -12.91 -22.54 -6.45
C VAL A 338 -12.18 -23.60 -7.29
N PRO A 339 -11.25 -23.24 -8.19
CA PRO A 339 -10.35 -24.25 -8.76
C PRO A 339 -9.70 -25.01 -7.59
N PRO A 340 -9.50 -26.33 -7.67
CA PRO A 340 -8.94 -27.08 -6.56
C PRO A 340 -7.65 -26.38 -6.11
N PRO A 341 -7.50 -26.04 -4.81
CA PRO A 341 -6.28 -25.42 -4.33
C PRO A 341 -5.13 -26.31 -4.78
N VAL A 342 -4.12 -25.72 -5.42
CA VAL A 342 -2.81 -26.36 -5.51
C VAL A 342 -2.49 -26.76 -4.07
N SER A 343 -2.39 -28.06 -3.83
CA SER A 343 -2.21 -28.63 -2.49
C SER A 343 -0.78 -28.39 -2.05
N VAL A 344 -0.46 -27.14 -1.75
CA VAL A 344 0.75 -26.76 -1.04
C VAL A 344 0.58 -27.29 0.39
N GLY A 345 1.38 -28.29 0.76
CA GLY A 345 1.31 -28.91 2.08
C GLY A 345 1.69 -27.91 3.18
N ALA A 346 1.07 -28.01 4.35
CA ALA A 346 1.47 -27.22 5.52
C ALA A 346 2.97 -27.40 5.80
N GLY A 347 3.69 -26.31 6.00
CA GLY A 347 5.15 -26.34 6.22
C GLY A 347 6.01 -26.58 4.98
N GLN A 348 5.42 -26.59 3.77
CA GLN A 348 6.22 -26.55 2.53
C GLN A 348 7.02 -25.26 2.48
N THR A 349 8.31 -25.38 2.16
CA THR A 349 9.22 -24.26 2.05
C THR A 349 9.32 -23.71 0.63
N TRP A 350 9.49 -22.39 0.52
CA TRP A 350 9.79 -21.68 -0.73
C TRP A 350 10.81 -20.60 -0.43
N THR A 351 11.79 -20.40 -1.30
CA THR A 351 12.82 -19.37 -1.12
C THR A 351 12.50 -18.17 -2.00
N ASN A 352 12.43 -16.98 -1.41
CA ASN A 352 12.25 -15.75 -2.14
C ASN A 352 13.52 -15.41 -2.92
N PRO A 353 13.46 -15.27 -4.26
CA PRO A 353 14.63 -14.93 -5.06
C PRO A 353 15.17 -13.52 -4.79
N GLU A 354 14.36 -12.60 -4.28
CA GLU A 354 14.76 -11.19 -4.05
C GLU A 354 15.78 -11.06 -2.90
N ASP A 355 15.55 -11.77 -1.79
CA ASP A 355 16.34 -11.65 -0.55
C ASP A 355 16.88 -12.99 -0.03
N GLY A 356 16.60 -14.10 -0.71
CA GLY A 356 17.00 -15.44 -0.29
C GLY A 356 16.27 -15.96 0.96
N MET A 357 15.19 -15.31 1.42
CA MET A 357 14.45 -15.74 2.60
C MET A 357 13.68 -17.04 2.33
N GLU A 358 13.82 -18.02 3.21
CA GLU A 358 12.93 -19.19 3.24
C GLU A 358 11.58 -18.81 3.86
N PHE A 359 10.50 -19.25 3.25
CA PHE A 359 9.13 -19.13 3.73
C PHE A 359 8.55 -20.48 4.09
N VAL A 360 7.60 -20.50 5.01
CA VAL A 360 6.76 -21.66 5.31
C VAL A 360 5.29 -21.35 5.01
N PHE A 361 4.56 -22.32 4.46
CA PHE A 361 3.13 -22.18 4.19
C PHE A 361 2.27 -22.45 5.43
N VAL A 362 1.40 -21.49 5.77
CA VAL A 362 0.37 -21.60 6.80
C VAL A 362 -1.00 -21.79 6.12
N PRO A 363 -1.69 -22.93 6.33
CA PRO A 363 -2.96 -23.21 5.66
C PRO A 363 -4.09 -22.25 6.06
N ALA A 364 -5.00 -21.99 5.12
CA ALA A 364 -6.26 -21.31 5.39
C ALA A 364 -7.09 -22.05 6.45
N GLY A 365 -7.89 -21.33 7.21
CA GLY A 365 -8.83 -21.92 8.16
C GLY A 365 -8.90 -21.21 9.50
N PRO A 366 -9.83 -21.66 10.37
CA PRO A 366 -10.00 -21.11 11.70
C PRO A 366 -8.85 -21.49 12.63
N PHE A 367 -8.53 -20.62 13.58
CA PHE A 367 -7.70 -20.92 14.74
C PHE A 367 -8.17 -20.09 15.94
N THR A 368 -7.77 -20.48 17.14
CA THR A 368 -8.04 -19.72 18.36
C THR A 368 -6.93 -18.70 18.58
N ILE A 369 -7.28 -17.41 18.52
CA ILE A 369 -6.38 -16.32 18.92
C ILE A 369 -6.63 -15.95 20.38
N GLY A 370 -5.58 -15.52 21.08
CA GLY A 370 -5.68 -15.07 22.46
C GLY A 370 -5.68 -16.21 23.49
N SER A 371 -6.03 -15.87 24.72
CA SER A 371 -6.07 -16.79 25.86
C SER A 371 -7.09 -16.31 26.89
N ASP A 372 -7.80 -17.23 27.55
CA ASP A 372 -8.70 -16.90 28.67
C ASP A 372 -7.97 -16.82 30.03
N ASP A 373 -6.78 -17.38 30.11
CA ASP A 373 -6.05 -17.60 31.38
C ASP A 373 -4.85 -16.67 31.57
N ARG A 374 -4.63 -15.70 30.67
CA ARG A 374 -3.44 -14.83 30.67
C ARG A 374 -3.75 -13.35 30.95
N GLU A 375 -2.97 -12.43 30.38
CA GLU A 375 -3.10 -11.00 30.62
C GLU A 375 -4.39 -10.44 29.99
N GLU A 376 -4.95 -9.38 30.55
CA GLU A 376 -6.24 -8.83 30.08
C GLU A 376 -6.23 -8.37 28.61
N ASN A 377 -5.07 -7.95 28.10
CA ASN A 377 -4.89 -7.57 26.70
C ASN A 377 -4.87 -8.77 25.74
N GLU A 378 -4.82 -10.00 26.25
CA GLU A 378 -4.81 -11.26 25.49
C GLU A 378 -6.18 -11.97 25.54
N LYS A 379 -7.13 -11.49 26.37
CA LYS A 379 -8.46 -12.07 26.61
C LYS A 379 -9.56 -11.39 25.80
N PRO A 380 -10.61 -12.12 25.37
CA PRO A 380 -10.79 -13.56 25.54
C PRO A 380 -10.13 -14.37 24.41
N ALA A 381 -9.98 -15.67 24.62
CA ALA A 381 -9.73 -16.60 23.53
C ALA A 381 -10.96 -16.67 22.60
N HIS A 382 -10.77 -16.54 21.30
CA HIS A 382 -11.86 -16.61 20.32
C HIS A 382 -11.37 -17.06 18.94
N SER A 383 -12.30 -17.51 18.09
CA SER A 383 -11.98 -18.06 16.77
C SER A 383 -11.83 -16.96 15.72
N VAL A 384 -10.70 -16.95 15.00
CA VAL A 384 -10.47 -16.12 13.81
C VAL A 384 -10.20 -17.02 12.61
N ARG A 385 -10.74 -16.67 11.44
CA ARG A 385 -10.50 -17.39 10.17
C ARG A 385 -9.56 -16.58 9.30
N LEU A 386 -8.44 -17.20 8.89
CA LEU A 386 -7.47 -16.61 7.98
C LEU A 386 -7.47 -17.35 6.63
N LEU A 387 -7.10 -16.61 5.58
CA LEU A 387 -6.69 -17.22 4.31
C LEU A 387 -5.34 -17.93 4.47
N GLY A 388 -4.93 -18.68 3.46
CA GLY A 388 -3.60 -19.29 3.42
C GLY A 388 -2.56 -18.23 3.04
N TYR A 389 -1.40 -18.28 3.67
CA TYR A 389 -0.31 -17.33 3.40
C TYR A 389 1.04 -18.02 3.63
N ARG A 390 2.09 -17.40 3.10
CA ARG A 390 3.47 -17.76 3.42
C ARG A 390 4.02 -16.78 4.43
N ILE A 391 4.75 -17.26 5.43
CA ILE A 391 5.47 -16.42 6.39
C ILE A 391 6.96 -16.79 6.38
N SER A 392 7.83 -15.80 6.51
CA SER A 392 9.27 -16.04 6.55
C SER A 392 9.59 -16.98 7.72
N LYS A 393 10.39 -18.00 7.42
CA LYS A 393 10.77 -19.07 8.35
C LYS A 393 11.51 -18.53 9.57
N TYR A 394 12.23 -17.43 9.37
CA TYR A 394 13.01 -16.70 10.37
C TYR A 394 12.67 -15.20 10.35
N GLU A 395 13.21 -14.45 11.31
CA GLU A 395 13.29 -12.99 11.23
C GLU A 395 14.18 -12.56 10.06
N VAL A 396 13.94 -11.36 9.53
CA VAL A 396 14.81 -10.77 8.50
C VAL A 396 16.21 -10.56 9.07
N THR A 397 17.21 -11.04 8.35
CA THR A 397 18.60 -10.96 8.79
C THR A 397 19.23 -9.60 8.52
N LEU A 398 20.29 -9.27 9.25
CA LEU A 398 21.08 -8.07 9.03
C LEU A 398 21.70 -8.06 7.63
N GLY A 399 22.15 -9.21 7.12
CA GLY A 399 22.71 -9.33 5.76
C GLY A 399 21.69 -9.00 4.68
N GLN A 400 20.46 -9.51 4.84
CA GLN A 400 19.34 -9.20 3.96
C GLN A 400 18.95 -7.73 4.02
N PHE A 401 18.84 -7.15 5.22
CA PHE A 401 18.52 -5.74 5.37
C PHE A 401 19.63 -4.83 4.80
N ARG A 402 20.91 -5.22 4.94
CA ARG A 402 22.04 -4.55 4.27
C ARG A 402 21.93 -4.63 2.75
N GLN A 403 21.49 -5.76 2.20
CA GLN A 403 21.23 -5.90 0.77
C GLN A 403 20.15 -4.92 0.33
N PHE A 404 19.02 -4.85 1.03
CA PHE A 404 17.94 -3.89 0.79
C PHE A 404 18.44 -2.44 0.79
N VAL A 405 19.15 -2.00 1.84
CA VAL A 405 19.67 -0.63 1.94
C VAL A 405 20.62 -0.31 0.78
N ARG A 406 21.52 -1.24 0.44
CA ARG A 406 22.48 -1.04 -0.66
C ARG A 406 21.83 -1.03 -2.05
N SER A 407 20.86 -1.89 -2.29
CA SER A 407 20.25 -2.06 -3.61
C SER A 407 19.20 -0.99 -3.92
N SER A 408 18.44 -0.57 -2.90
CA SER A 408 17.36 0.42 -3.05
C SER A 408 17.80 1.87 -2.81
N GLY A 409 18.92 2.09 -2.11
CA GLY A 409 19.32 3.42 -1.64
C GLY A 409 18.48 3.95 -0.48
N TYR A 410 17.57 3.14 0.07
CA TYR A 410 16.72 3.50 1.21
C TYR A 410 17.57 3.96 2.40
N GLN A 411 17.10 5.01 3.08
CA GLN A 411 17.75 5.55 4.28
C GLN A 411 16.87 5.21 5.49
N PRO A 412 17.24 4.17 6.28
CA PRO A 412 16.44 3.78 7.44
C PRO A 412 16.41 4.87 8.50
N ALA A 413 15.26 5.05 9.15
CA ALA A 413 15.08 6.00 10.24
C ALA A 413 15.57 5.44 11.59
N GLY A 414 15.53 4.11 11.75
CA GLY A 414 15.97 3.42 12.95
C GLY A 414 17.49 3.27 13.06
N ALA A 415 17.97 2.94 14.26
CA ALA A 415 19.38 2.68 14.56
C ALA A 415 19.80 1.23 14.20
N TRP A 416 19.51 0.79 12.99
CA TRP A 416 19.64 -0.60 12.57
C TRP A 416 21.09 -1.09 12.50
N GLU A 417 22.06 -0.19 12.35
CA GLU A 417 23.48 -0.53 12.38
C GLU A 417 23.94 -1.05 13.75
N GLN A 418 23.15 -0.87 14.80
CA GLN A 418 23.40 -1.41 16.14
C GLN A 418 23.03 -2.90 16.29
N SER A 419 22.48 -3.52 15.25
CA SER A 419 22.12 -4.95 15.24
C SER A 419 23.32 -5.88 15.45
N GLY A 420 24.52 -5.41 15.12
CA GLY A 420 25.77 -6.19 15.21
C GLY A 420 26.54 -6.21 13.90
N THR A 421 27.51 -7.13 13.82
CA THR A 421 28.40 -7.27 12.64
C THR A 421 28.13 -8.53 11.83
N ASP A 422 27.63 -9.60 12.45
CA ASP A 422 27.29 -10.86 11.79
C ASP A 422 25.99 -10.72 10.97
N ASP A 423 26.08 -10.98 9.67
CA ASP A 423 24.97 -10.89 8.71
C ASP A 423 23.83 -11.86 9.02
N ARG A 424 24.06 -12.89 9.83
CA ARG A 424 23.05 -13.90 10.18
C ARG A 424 22.20 -13.51 11.40
N LEU A 425 22.56 -12.44 12.11
CA LEU A 425 21.75 -11.92 13.20
C LEU A 425 20.43 -11.35 12.65
N PRO A 426 19.33 -11.37 13.43
CA PRO A 426 18.14 -10.60 13.05
C PRO A 426 18.51 -9.11 12.95
N VAL A 427 17.97 -8.41 11.95
CA VAL A 427 18.04 -6.95 11.95
C VAL A 427 17.18 -6.43 13.11
N THR A 428 17.74 -5.55 13.91
CA THR A 428 17.07 -4.88 15.03
C THR A 428 17.20 -3.37 14.92
N GLY A 429 16.57 -2.61 15.81
CA GLY A 429 16.70 -1.16 15.80
C GLY A 429 16.03 -0.50 14.60
N VAL A 430 15.15 -1.21 13.91
CA VAL A 430 14.33 -0.69 12.80
C VAL A 430 13.01 -0.13 13.34
N THR A 431 12.55 0.96 12.73
CA THR A 431 11.17 1.43 12.95
C THR A 431 10.18 0.51 12.22
N TRP A 432 8.89 0.63 12.54
CA TRP A 432 7.86 -0.07 11.77
C TRP A 432 7.90 0.32 10.29
N GLY A 433 8.20 1.60 9.99
CA GLY A 433 8.31 2.10 8.63
C GLY A 433 9.47 1.47 7.85
N ASP A 434 10.62 1.29 8.50
CA ASP A 434 11.79 0.62 7.90
C ASP A 434 11.47 -0.86 7.60
N ALA A 435 10.83 -1.54 8.55
CA ALA A 435 10.41 -2.93 8.41
C ALA A 435 9.40 -3.10 7.26
N ALA A 436 8.37 -2.26 7.21
CA ALA A 436 7.39 -2.26 6.12
C ALA A 436 8.03 -1.94 4.76
N ALA A 437 9.00 -1.03 4.70
CA ALA A 437 9.73 -0.71 3.48
C ALA A 437 10.55 -1.89 2.96
N TYR A 438 11.25 -2.60 3.85
CA TYR A 438 11.93 -3.85 3.50
C TYR A 438 10.93 -4.88 2.95
N CYS A 439 9.82 -5.10 3.65
CA CYS A 439 8.84 -6.12 3.24
C CYS A 439 8.34 -5.85 1.82
N ARG A 440 8.01 -4.59 1.51
CA ARG A 440 7.59 -4.17 0.16
C ARG A 440 8.68 -4.40 -0.88
N TRP A 441 9.93 -4.04 -0.57
CA TRP A 441 11.07 -4.27 -1.46
C TRP A 441 11.25 -5.77 -1.76
N ALA A 442 11.06 -6.62 -0.76
CA ALA A 442 11.13 -8.07 -0.90
C ALA A 442 9.87 -8.71 -1.52
N GLY A 443 8.84 -7.93 -1.90
CA GLY A 443 7.61 -8.43 -2.51
C GLY A 443 6.53 -8.93 -1.53
N GLY A 444 6.63 -8.59 -0.25
CA GLY A 444 5.70 -8.98 0.79
C GLY A 444 5.22 -7.82 1.67
N ARG A 445 4.68 -8.15 2.84
CA ARG A 445 4.22 -7.20 3.87
C ARG A 445 4.51 -7.73 5.28
N LEU A 446 4.40 -6.86 6.28
CA LEU A 446 4.40 -7.33 7.68
C LEU A 446 3.21 -8.26 7.94
N PRO A 447 3.35 -9.27 8.83
CA PRO A 447 2.24 -10.10 9.25
C PRO A 447 1.24 -9.26 10.05
N THR A 448 -0.05 -9.54 9.86
CA THR A 448 -1.06 -9.15 10.86
C THR A 448 -0.80 -9.92 12.16
N GLU A 449 -1.27 -9.38 13.27
CA GLU A 449 -1.27 -10.04 14.59
C GLU A 449 -1.83 -11.49 14.55
N PRO A 450 -3.01 -11.76 13.96
CA PRO A 450 -3.52 -13.12 13.88
C PRO A 450 -2.70 -14.02 12.97
N GLU A 451 -2.11 -13.51 11.88
CA GLU A 451 -1.20 -14.30 11.05
C GLU A 451 0.03 -14.71 11.85
N TRP A 452 0.65 -13.78 12.56
CA TRP A 452 1.80 -14.08 13.39
C TRP A 452 1.47 -15.15 14.45
N GLU A 453 0.37 -14.98 15.19
CA GLU A 453 0.01 -15.93 16.25
C GLU A 453 -0.32 -17.31 15.70
N LYS A 454 -1.08 -17.39 14.60
CA LYS A 454 -1.39 -18.67 13.96
C LYS A 454 -0.10 -19.35 13.50
N ALA A 455 0.83 -18.62 12.88
CA ALA A 455 2.13 -19.16 12.48
C ALA A 455 2.92 -19.73 13.67
N ALA A 456 2.84 -19.08 14.83
CA ALA A 456 3.55 -19.47 16.05
C ALA A 456 2.94 -20.71 16.72
N ARG A 457 1.60 -20.78 16.84
CA ARG A 457 0.94 -21.79 17.68
C ARG A 457 0.12 -22.83 16.93
N GLY A 458 -0.18 -22.62 15.65
CA GLY A 458 -1.09 -23.47 14.91
C GLY A 458 -2.53 -23.42 15.40
N THR A 459 -3.25 -24.53 15.27
CA THR A 459 -4.68 -24.64 15.63
C THR A 459 -4.92 -25.49 16.88
N ASP A 460 -3.87 -25.97 17.55
CA ASP A 460 -3.96 -26.89 18.68
C ASP A 460 -4.03 -26.18 20.05
N GLY A 461 -4.00 -24.85 20.05
CA GLY A 461 -4.14 -24.05 21.27
C GLY A 461 -2.92 -24.08 22.20
N ARG A 462 -1.75 -24.55 21.74
CA ARG A 462 -0.52 -24.53 22.57
C ARG A 462 -0.23 -23.15 23.16
N GLU A 463 0.35 -23.16 24.36
CA GLU A 463 0.66 -21.96 25.14
C GLU A 463 1.95 -21.28 24.67
N PHE A 464 2.99 -22.07 24.50
CA PHE A 464 4.28 -21.67 23.92
C PHE A 464 4.42 -22.29 22.54
N VAL A 465 5.30 -21.72 21.70
CA VAL A 465 5.59 -22.23 20.35
C VAL A 465 5.99 -23.72 20.38
N TRP A 466 6.77 -24.11 21.40
CA TRP A 466 7.24 -25.47 21.65
C TRP A 466 6.26 -26.37 22.43
N GLY A 467 5.04 -25.91 22.75
CA GLY A 467 4.05 -26.67 23.51
C GLY A 467 3.67 -26.03 24.85
N SER A 468 3.63 -26.81 25.92
CA SER A 468 3.20 -26.35 27.26
C SER A 468 4.30 -26.44 28.34
N ALA A 469 5.50 -26.90 27.97
CA ALA A 469 6.57 -27.10 28.94
C ALA A 469 7.17 -25.76 29.41
N TRP A 470 7.31 -25.61 30.73
CA TRP A 470 8.06 -24.52 31.37
C TRP A 470 8.92 -25.07 32.53
N PRO A 471 10.22 -24.70 32.67
CA PRO A 471 11.03 -23.88 31.76
C PRO A 471 11.08 -24.41 30.32
N PRO A 472 11.46 -23.59 29.32
CA PRO A 472 11.55 -24.03 27.94
C PRO A 472 12.50 -25.23 27.79
N PRO A 473 12.21 -26.20 26.90
CA PRO A 473 13.14 -27.28 26.62
C PRO A 473 14.42 -26.73 25.98
N ARG A 474 15.54 -27.44 26.17
CA ARG A 474 16.84 -27.02 25.61
C ARG A 474 16.73 -26.78 24.10
N GLY A 475 17.16 -25.61 23.64
CA GLY A 475 17.13 -25.26 22.22
C GLY A 475 15.77 -24.77 21.73
N ALA A 476 14.88 -24.33 22.63
CA ALA A 476 13.57 -23.78 22.29
C ALA A 476 13.61 -22.34 21.76
N GLY A 477 14.67 -21.58 22.06
CA GLY A 477 14.81 -20.20 21.61
C GLY A 477 15.93 -19.47 22.36
N ASN A 478 16.13 -18.21 22.01
CA ASN A 478 17.07 -17.29 22.64
C ASN A 478 16.33 -16.41 23.66
N PHE A 479 16.60 -16.58 24.95
CA PHE A 479 15.85 -15.94 26.03
C PHE A 479 16.78 -15.30 27.04
N ALA A 480 16.24 -14.53 27.99
CA ALA A 480 17.09 -14.08 29.10
C ALA A 480 17.47 -15.28 29.96
N ASP A 481 18.74 -15.64 29.93
CA ASP A 481 19.33 -16.72 30.70
C ASP A 481 20.45 -16.18 31.63
N SER A 482 21.30 -17.07 32.14
CA SER A 482 22.39 -16.65 33.02
C SER A 482 23.42 -15.73 32.33
N ALA A 483 23.63 -15.86 31.01
CA ALA A 483 24.53 -15.01 30.26
C ALA A 483 23.98 -13.58 30.14
N ALA A 484 22.66 -13.41 30.01
CA ALA A 484 22.02 -12.09 29.98
C ALA A 484 22.34 -11.23 31.22
N ARG A 485 22.56 -11.86 32.40
CA ARG A 485 22.94 -11.17 33.64
C ARG A 485 24.32 -10.52 33.62
N THR A 486 25.18 -10.91 32.68
CA THR A 486 26.49 -10.27 32.49
C THR A 486 26.32 -8.84 31.97
N SER A 487 25.29 -8.59 31.15
CA SER A 487 24.97 -7.26 30.64
C SER A 487 24.01 -6.48 31.53
N ASN A 488 23.07 -7.17 32.20
CA ASN A 488 22.13 -6.57 33.15
C ASN A 488 21.85 -7.52 34.32
N PRO A 489 22.50 -7.32 35.49
CA PRO A 489 22.34 -8.21 36.65
C PRO A 489 20.90 -8.35 37.17
N ALA A 490 20.04 -7.38 36.88
CA ALA A 490 18.64 -7.35 37.33
C ALA A 490 17.67 -8.04 36.36
N VAL A 491 18.13 -8.54 35.21
CA VAL A 491 17.24 -9.20 34.24
C VAL A 491 16.64 -10.48 34.85
N PRO A 492 15.30 -10.66 34.79
CA PRO A 492 14.66 -11.93 35.15
C PRO A 492 15.09 -13.02 34.17
N ALA A 493 16.07 -13.83 34.60
CA ALA A 493 16.64 -14.91 33.80
C ALA A 493 16.00 -16.26 34.11
N ILE A 494 15.85 -17.11 33.09
CA ILE A 494 15.35 -18.48 33.22
C ILE A 494 16.41 -19.33 33.95
N GLY A 495 16.05 -19.85 35.12
CA GLY A 495 16.95 -20.73 35.87
C GLY A 495 17.19 -22.06 35.17
N GLY A 496 18.47 -22.45 35.02
CA GLY A 496 18.85 -23.74 34.43
C GLY A 496 18.74 -23.81 32.90
N TYR A 497 18.42 -22.69 32.24
CA TYR A 497 18.46 -22.55 30.78
C TYR A 497 19.79 -21.91 30.36
N ASP A 498 20.33 -22.37 29.24
CA ASP A 498 21.55 -21.85 28.62
C ASP A 498 21.41 -22.05 27.10
N ASP A 499 21.24 -20.94 26.39
CA ASP A 499 21.16 -20.92 24.93
C ASP A 499 22.51 -20.62 24.25
N GLY A 500 23.52 -20.23 25.03
CA GLY A 500 24.85 -19.89 24.54
C GLY A 500 25.00 -18.46 24.00
N PHE A 501 23.98 -17.59 24.12
CA PHE A 501 24.00 -16.23 23.57
C PHE A 501 23.64 -15.18 24.64
N ALA A 502 24.51 -14.20 24.85
CA ALA A 502 24.23 -13.10 25.78
C ALA A 502 23.32 -12.00 25.19
N LEU A 503 23.12 -11.99 23.87
CA LEU A 503 22.36 -11.00 23.09
C LEU A 503 21.54 -11.74 22.01
N THR A 504 21.24 -11.11 20.87
CA THR A 504 20.64 -11.80 19.72
C THR A 504 21.52 -12.95 19.23
N ALA A 505 20.86 -13.97 18.70
CA ALA A 505 21.50 -15.15 18.14
C ALA A 505 21.31 -15.15 16.60
N PRO A 506 22.19 -15.81 15.83
CA PRO A 506 21.95 -16.03 14.42
C PRO A 506 20.61 -16.73 14.20
N VAL A 507 19.85 -16.28 13.20
CA VAL A 507 18.55 -16.87 12.91
C VAL A 507 18.66 -18.36 12.62
N GLY A 508 17.65 -19.12 13.05
CA GLY A 508 17.57 -20.56 12.90
C GLY A 508 18.44 -21.38 13.85
N SER A 509 19.06 -20.77 14.85
CA SER A 509 19.90 -21.46 15.84
C SER A 509 19.12 -22.43 16.75
N PHE A 510 17.78 -22.30 16.82
CA PHE A 510 16.92 -23.02 17.76
C PHE A 510 15.86 -23.89 17.07
N PRO A 511 16.24 -24.98 16.37
CA PRO A 511 15.27 -25.86 15.70
C PRO A 511 14.34 -26.59 16.67
N GLY A 512 14.70 -26.71 17.96
CA GLY A 512 13.82 -27.25 18.99
C GLY A 512 12.63 -26.35 19.33
N GLY A 513 12.68 -25.08 18.90
CA GLY A 513 11.61 -24.09 19.05
C GLY A 513 10.66 -24.00 17.85
N ALA A 514 10.72 -24.93 16.90
CA ALA A 514 9.92 -24.87 15.68
C ALA A 514 8.41 -24.82 15.98
N SER A 515 7.72 -23.91 15.31
CA SER A 515 6.26 -23.87 15.29
C SER A 515 5.69 -25.11 14.58
N PRO A 516 4.38 -25.43 14.73
CA PRO A 516 3.79 -26.57 14.03
C PRO A 516 3.83 -26.46 12.50
N TYR A 517 4.09 -25.26 11.96
CA TYR A 517 4.27 -25.02 10.52
C TYR A 517 5.74 -24.90 10.12
N GLY A 518 6.68 -25.02 11.06
CA GLY A 518 8.13 -24.97 10.79
C GLY A 518 8.77 -23.57 10.85
N CYS A 519 8.05 -22.55 11.35
CA CYS A 519 8.69 -21.26 11.66
C CYS A 519 9.65 -21.45 12.83
N LEU A 520 10.87 -20.92 12.74
CA LEU A 520 11.80 -20.86 13.87
C LEU A 520 11.78 -19.46 14.47
N ASP A 521 12.32 -19.37 15.69
CA ASP A 521 12.54 -18.11 16.41
C ASP A 521 11.27 -17.28 16.63
N MET A 522 10.09 -17.91 16.60
CA MET A 522 8.81 -17.25 16.90
C MET A 522 8.70 -16.84 18.38
N ALA A 523 9.56 -17.37 19.24
CA ALA A 523 9.61 -16.98 20.65
C ALA A 523 11.06 -16.64 21.02
N GLY A 524 11.26 -15.46 21.60
CA GLY A 524 12.58 -14.98 21.96
C GLY A 524 13.33 -14.37 20.77
N ASN A 525 14.65 -14.26 20.92
CA ASN A 525 15.52 -13.51 20.01
C ASN A 525 15.12 -12.03 19.93
N VAL A 526 14.11 -11.65 19.16
CA VAL A 526 13.63 -10.26 19.06
C VAL A 526 12.11 -10.20 19.05
N TRP A 527 11.57 -9.12 19.61
CA TRP A 527 10.17 -8.78 19.36
C TRP A 527 9.99 -8.45 17.88
N GLU A 528 8.85 -8.83 17.31
CA GLU A 528 8.61 -8.68 15.88
C GLU A 528 7.44 -7.75 15.58
N TRP A 529 7.67 -6.78 14.69
CA TRP A 529 6.61 -5.89 14.21
C TRP A 529 5.49 -6.64 13.47
N CYS A 530 4.24 -6.30 13.80
CA CYS A 530 3.06 -6.65 13.02
C CYS A 530 2.45 -5.42 12.32
N SER A 531 1.64 -5.63 11.30
CA SER A 531 0.86 -4.56 10.65
C SER A 531 -0.31 -4.06 11.52
N SER A 532 -0.81 -4.89 12.44
CA SER A 532 -1.98 -4.57 13.24
C SER A 532 -1.74 -3.42 14.22
N THR A 533 -2.72 -2.55 14.36
CA THR A 533 -2.82 -1.55 15.42
C THR A 533 -3.05 -2.24 16.76
N TYR A 534 -2.40 -1.75 17.82
CA TYR A 534 -2.56 -2.26 19.17
C TYR A 534 -3.89 -1.81 19.80
N ASN A 535 -4.98 -2.47 19.39
CA ASN A 535 -6.33 -2.24 19.91
C ASN A 535 -6.68 -3.20 21.07
N PRO A 536 -7.68 -2.85 21.92
CA PRO A 536 -8.23 -3.76 22.93
C PRO A 536 -8.71 -5.09 22.30
N TYR A 537 -8.67 -6.15 23.11
CA TYR A 537 -9.27 -7.44 22.73
C TYR A 537 -10.76 -7.50 23.11
N PRO A 538 -11.57 -8.39 22.47
CA PRO A 538 -11.18 -9.40 21.47
C PRO A 538 -10.65 -8.81 20.16
N TYR A 539 -9.89 -9.61 19.41
CA TYR A 539 -9.48 -9.24 18.07
C TYR A 539 -10.72 -9.09 17.17
N ASN A 540 -10.79 -7.96 16.47
CA ASN A 540 -11.84 -7.67 15.53
C ASN A 540 -11.22 -7.20 14.22
N ALA A 541 -11.37 -7.97 13.14
CA ALA A 541 -10.84 -7.58 11.84
C ALA A 541 -11.53 -6.33 11.26
N ASP A 542 -12.74 -6.00 11.75
CA ASP A 542 -13.55 -4.89 11.26
C ASP A 542 -13.34 -3.58 12.06
N ASP A 543 -12.44 -3.54 13.06
CA ASP A 543 -12.19 -2.33 13.87
C ASP A 543 -11.05 -1.45 13.35
N GLU A 544 -10.75 -1.57 12.06
CA GLU A 544 -9.70 -0.83 11.34
C GLU A 544 -8.28 -1.12 11.84
N ARG A 545 -8.07 -2.12 12.72
CA ARG A 545 -6.72 -2.43 13.21
C ARG A 545 -5.74 -2.84 12.11
N GLU A 546 -6.21 -3.31 10.97
CA GLU A 546 -5.34 -3.66 9.82
C GLU A 546 -5.16 -2.51 8.81
N ASP A 547 -5.75 -1.33 9.04
CA ASP A 547 -5.54 -0.15 8.19
C ASP A 547 -4.22 0.59 8.58
N PRO A 548 -3.21 0.63 7.70
CA PRO A 548 -1.92 1.26 7.99
C PRO A 548 -1.96 2.81 8.08
N SER A 549 -3.05 3.44 7.64
CA SER A 549 -3.18 4.89 7.49
C SER A 549 -3.45 5.65 8.80
N GLY A 550 -3.84 4.97 9.89
CA GLY A 550 -4.09 5.62 11.18
C GLY A 550 -3.08 5.31 12.28
N ILE A 551 -2.14 4.39 12.02
CA ILE A 551 -1.47 3.67 13.10
C ILE A 551 -0.50 4.57 13.85
N ARG A 552 -0.69 4.70 15.17
CA ARG A 552 0.31 5.28 16.08
C ARG A 552 1.08 4.22 16.83
N VAL A 553 0.39 3.17 17.30
CA VAL A 553 0.94 2.08 18.10
C VAL A 553 0.66 0.77 17.39
N CYS A 554 1.71 0.06 16.98
CA CYS A 554 1.60 -1.23 16.31
C CYS A 554 1.79 -2.37 17.31
N VAL A 555 1.18 -3.51 17.01
CA VAL A 555 1.41 -4.76 17.73
C VAL A 555 2.86 -5.22 17.50
N ILE A 556 3.50 -5.67 18.57
CA ILE A 556 4.73 -6.47 18.53
C ILE A 556 4.47 -7.82 19.20
N ARG A 557 5.09 -8.89 18.68
CA ARG A 557 4.90 -10.27 19.14
C ARG A 557 6.23 -10.98 19.44
N GLY A 558 6.17 -12.13 20.11
CA GLY A 558 7.28 -13.10 20.24
C GLY A 558 8.19 -12.99 21.47
N GLY A 559 8.31 -11.80 22.08
CA GLY A 559 9.33 -11.61 23.12
C GLY A 559 10.74 -11.53 22.53
N GLY A 560 11.75 -11.21 23.34
CA GLY A 560 13.14 -11.16 22.87
C GLY A 560 14.14 -11.77 23.84
N PHE A 561 15.42 -11.72 23.48
CA PHE A 561 16.55 -12.26 24.26
C PHE A 561 16.70 -11.65 25.68
N ARG A 562 15.95 -10.58 25.98
CA ARG A 562 15.90 -9.93 27.30
C ARG A 562 14.74 -10.40 28.18
N ASN A 563 13.92 -11.30 27.68
CA ASN A 563 12.73 -11.79 28.38
C ASN A 563 12.96 -13.23 28.88
N GLY A 564 12.84 -13.45 30.19
CA GLY A 564 12.97 -14.77 30.82
C GLY A 564 11.77 -15.17 31.68
N GLU A 565 10.67 -14.43 31.59
CA GLU A 565 9.41 -14.77 32.25
C GLU A 565 8.41 -15.36 31.24
N PRO A 566 7.60 -16.35 31.64
CA PRO A 566 6.67 -17.05 30.74
C PRO A 566 5.57 -16.15 30.17
N ARG A 567 5.29 -15.01 30.81
CA ARG A 567 4.32 -14.02 30.33
C ARG A 567 4.76 -13.31 29.03
N TYR A 568 6.06 -13.28 28.74
CA TYR A 568 6.62 -12.58 27.59
C TYR A 568 6.94 -13.49 26.40
N LEU A 569 6.93 -14.82 26.60
CA LEU A 569 7.38 -15.80 25.63
C LEU A 569 6.27 -16.73 25.13
N ALA A 570 5.02 -16.49 25.53
CA ALA A 570 3.90 -17.28 25.09
C ALA A 570 3.40 -16.80 23.72
N ALA A 571 2.79 -17.70 22.97
CA ALA A 571 2.28 -17.37 21.64
C ALA A 571 1.21 -16.26 21.63
N PRO A 572 0.29 -16.15 22.62
CA PRO A 572 -0.69 -15.05 22.67
C PRO A 572 -0.09 -13.70 23.09
N THR A 573 1.13 -13.69 23.64
CA THR A 573 1.74 -12.48 24.18
C THR A 573 1.80 -11.40 23.11
N ARG A 574 1.33 -10.20 23.47
CA ARG A 574 1.35 -9.03 22.61
C ARG A 574 1.81 -7.79 23.37
N GLY A 575 2.61 -6.97 22.69
CA GLY A 575 2.97 -5.63 23.12
C GLY A 575 2.48 -4.58 22.14
N GLY A 576 2.44 -3.33 22.57
CA GLY A 576 2.19 -2.17 21.72
C GLY A 576 3.39 -1.25 21.73
N LEU A 577 3.87 -0.82 20.56
CA LEU A 577 4.94 0.17 20.45
C LEU A 577 4.60 1.26 19.43
N ASP A 578 4.94 2.51 19.74
CA ASP A 578 4.79 3.62 18.79
C ASP A 578 5.62 3.33 17.53
N ARG A 579 5.00 3.41 16.35
CA ARG A 579 5.59 3.03 15.06
C ARG A 579 6.88 3.77 14.70
N ARG A 580 7.12 4.93 15.33
CA ARG A 580 8.32 5.77 15.13
C ARG A 580 9.47 5.38 16.04
N GLN A 581 9.19 4.60 17.08
CA GLN A 581 10.24 4.10 17.96
C GLN A 581 10.99 2.96 17.27
N SER A 582 12.27 2.86 17.61
CA SER A 582 13.12 1.73 17.27
C SER A 582 13.80 1.23 18.54
N SER A 583 14.11 -0.06 18.59
CA SER A 583 14.78 -0.68 19.73
C SER A 583 15.65 -1.83 19.25
N VAL A 584 16.81 -1.99 19.88
CA VAL A 584 17.75 -3.11 19.61
C VAL A 584 17.19 -4.49 19.99
N SER A 585 16.00 -4.54 20.59
CA SER A 585 15.27 -5.77 20.90
C SER A 585 14.08 -6.01 19.98
N ILE A 586 13.93 -5.21 18.90
CA ILE A 586 12.81 -5.29 17.97
C ILE A 586 13.34 -5.43 16.56
N GLY A 587 12.93 -6.51 15.91
CA GLY A 587 13.12 -6.78 14.49
C GLY A 587 11.76 -7.06 13.84
N PHE A 588 11.76 -7.89 12.81
CA PHE A 588 10.54 -8.27 12.12
C PHE A 588 10.74 -9.51 11.26
N ARG A 589 9.60 -10.12 10.92
CA ARG A 589 9.47 -11.14 9.88
C ARG A 589 8.38 -10.68 8.91
N TYR A 590 8.20 -11.36 7.79
CA TYR A 590 7.27 -10.89 6.76
C TYR A 590 6.50 -12.02 6.08
N VAL A 591 5.37 -11.66 5.48
CA VAL A 591 4.44 -12.59 4.83
C VAL A 591 4.26 -12.25 3.35
N MET A 592 3.85 -13.26 2.60
CA MET A 592 3.44 -13.15 1.21
C MET A 592 2.11 -13.87 0.98
N GLY A 593 1.35 -13.37 0.01
CA GLY A 593 0.14 -14.05 -0.47
C GLY A 593 0.46 -15.41 -1.11
N VAL A 594 -0.55 -16.26 -1.21
CA VAL A 594 -0.50 -17.49 -2.00
C VAL A 594 -1.49 -17.30 -3.13
N GLU A 595 -1.00 -17.33 -4.38
CA GLU A 595 -1.82 -17.24 -5.59
C GLU A 595 -2.93 -18.29 -5.64
#